data_AF-A0ABD5YNU5-F1
#
_entry.id   AF-A0ABD5YNU5-F1
#
_cell.length_a   1.000
_cell.length_b   1.000
_cell.length_c   1.000
_cell.angle_alpha   90.00
_cell.angle_beta   90.00
_cell.angle_gamma   90.00
#
_symmetry.space_group_name_H-M   'P 1'
#
loop_
_entity.id
_entity.type
_entity.pdbx_description
1 polymer ?
#
loop_
_entity_poly.entity_id
_entity_poly.type
_entity_poly.pdbx_seq_one_letter_code
_entity_poly.pdbx_strand_id
1 'polypeptide(L)'
;MNAERTDTLPEGDESTARDQRIVRNTSRRVFLQAVGAGAVLGAFTIGHAEAAGIPTPWLHRDGNLIRDPSGNKVILRGVNIPDVSRLNADNYYSYTAAEYIDWATNGNAPPGTNDPNGWYARVIRLPAQPVDIGGHSPGAAPPAPAFTQSQLDSYVTNHLRPAVDHCRDRGVYCIVDYHRHRGQYDENLWFTSDAIDNEVQLFWNTVAPEFANDSHVLFEVYNEPTEPYPDDVDPASDSQAALDAWNQWKQNAQPWVDTIRQHAPQNLVLIGSPRWSQWTAQAPRNEFDGDNLAYTGHVYGQDNLKPFADSFGAPSQDVPVFLTEWGYKTGRAPYLSGTTAVEGQMFLDLFDNYPIHPIPWAFDFRWVPQFFNRQTRDDWELLRNNETHGGLVKDLLYENRNNDLPTDGGSA
;
A
#
# COMPACT_ATOMS: atom_id res chain seq x y z
N MET A 1 40.29 -29.66 -3.75
CA MET A 1 40.96 -30.27 -4.91
C MET A 1 40.68 -29.39 -6.10
N ASN A 2 41.76 -28.86 -6.68
CA ASN A 2 41.76 -28.06 -7.92
C ASN A 2 41.22 -28.89 -9.09
N ALA A 3 40.52 -28.28 -10.04
CA ALA A 3 41.13 -27.83 -11.31
C ALA A 3 40.06 -27.49 -12.36
N GLU A 4 40.33 -26.37 -13.05
CA GLU A 4 39.66 -25.77 -14.19
C GLU A 4 39.67 -26.63 -15.46
N ARG A 5 38.76 -26.30 -16.41
CA ARG A 5 38.91 -26.26 -17.89
C ARG A 5 37.49 -26.25 -18.51
N THR A 6 37.11 -25.53 -19.56
CA THR A 6 37.70 -24.54 -20.49
C THR A 6 36.55 -24.13 -21.42
N ASP A 7 36.53 -22.87 -21.86
CA ASP A 7 35.71 -22.36 -22.97
C ASP A 7 35.88 -23.16 -24.27
N THR A 8 34.82 -23.22 -25.09
CA THR A 8 34.89 -23.09 -26.56
C THR A 8 33.49 -22.95 -27.16
N LEU A 9 33.27 -21.86 -27.92
CA LEU A 9 32.19 -21.66 -28.88
C LEU A 9 32.45 -22.46 -30.18
N PRO A 10 31.41 -22.62 -31.02
CA PRO A 10 31.60 -22.35 -32.45
C PRO A 10 30.50 -21.48 -33.08
N GLU A 11 30.91 -20.74 -34.11
CA GLU A 11 30.12 -19.91 -35.05
C GLU A 11 29.54 -20.71 -36.24
N GLY A 12 28.48 -20.14 -36.85
CA GLY A 12 28.04 -20.29 -38.26
C GLY A 12 26.91 -21.32 -38.52
N ASP A 13 25.89 -21.09 -39.36
CA ASP A 13 25.55 -20.00 -40.29
C ASP A 13 24.09 -20.19 -40.83
N GLU A 14 23.48 -19.07 -41.25
CA GLU A 14 22.45 -18.82 -42.28
C GLU A 14 21.12 -19.62 -42.50
N SER A 15 20.01 -18.88 -42.31
CA SER A 15 18.98 -18.50 -43.32
C SER A 15 17.59 -19.20 -43.41
N THR A 16 16.61 -18.35 -43.80
CA THR A 16 15.22 -18.54 -44.28
C THR A 16 14.11 -18.22 -43.26
N ALA A 17 13.54 -17.02 -43.20
CA ALA A 17 12.64 -16.30 -44.12
C ALA A 17 11.14 -16.70 -44.04
N ARG A 18 10.32 -15.68 -43.72
CA ARG A 18 8.85 -15.49 -43.94
C ARG A 18 7.89 -16.03 -42.87
N ASP A 19 7.23 -15.12 -42.14
CA ASP A 19 5.87 -14.68 -42.46
C ASP A 19 5.50 -13.43 -41.63
N GLN A 20 5.34 -12.28 -42.29
CA GLN A 20 4.85 -11.04 -41.68
C GLN A 20 3.34 -10.95 -41.95
N ARG A 21 2.51 -11.12 -40.91
CA ARG A 21 1.10 -10.70 -40.98
C ARG A 21 0.95 -9.28 -40.49
N ILE A 22 0.75 -8.41 -41.48
CA ILE A 22 0.23 -7.06 -41.39
C ILE A 22 -1.17 -7.12 -40.77
N VAL A 23 -1.34 -6.56 -39.57
CA VAL A 23 -2.66 -6.11 -39.08
C VAL A 23 -2.69 -4.60 -39.18
N ARG A 24 -3.75 -4.11 -39.84
CA ARG A 24 -3.91 -2.74 -40.31
C ARG A 24 -4.05 -1.75 -39.16
N ASN A 25 -3.24 -0.70 -39.24
CA ASN A 25 -3.50 0.61 -38.64
C ASN A 25 -4.86 1.15 -39.12
N THR A 26 -5.70 1.60 -38.18
CA THR A 26 -6.77 2.55 -38.48
C THR A 26 -6.42 3.87 -37.80
N SER A 27 -5.72 4.75 -38.54
CA SER A 27 -5.65 6.16 -38.17
C SER A 27 -6.93 6.86 -38.66
N ARG A 28 -7.52 7.70 -37.83
CA ARG A 28 -8.47 8.73 -38.29
C ARG A 28 -7.91 10.08 -37.91
N ARG A 29 -7.43 10.80 -38.93
CA ARG A 29 -7.03 12.20 -38.87
C ARG A 29 -8.23 13.09 -39.23
N VAL A 30 -8.36 14.17 -38.46
CA VAL A 30 -8.67 15.56 -38.88
C VAL A 30 -10.09 15.88 -39.34
N PHE A 31 -10.72 16.79 -38.58
CA PHE A 31 -11.60 17.82 -39.15
C PHE A 31 -11.19 19.18 -38.56
N LEU A 32 -10.77 20.10 -39.42
CA LEU A 32 -10.41 21.48 -39.09
C LEU A 32 -10.79 22.37 -40.28
N GLN A 33 -11.81 23.22 -40.13
CA GLN A 33 -12.06 24.49 -40.86
C GLN A 33 -12.94 25.36 -39.92
N ALA A 34 -12.42 26.42 -39.29
CA ALA A 34 -12.24 27.81 -39.79
C ALA A 34 -13.59 28.56 -39.95
N VAL A 35 -13.84 29.82 -39.56
CA VAL A 35 -13.15 30.95 -38.88
C VAL A 35 -14.28 31.92 -38.45
N GLY A 36 -14.12 32.65 -37.35
CA GLY A 36 -14.97 33.81 -37.02
C GLY A 36 -14.31 34.72 -36.00
N ALA A 37 -13.71 35.81 -36.46
CA ALA A 37 -12.94 36.77 -35.68
C ALA A 37 -13.82 37.61 -34.74
N GLY A 38 -13.38 37.77 -33.50
CA GLY A 38 -13.90 38.73 -32.53
C GLY A 38 -12.86 38.94 -31.44
N ALA A 39 -12.06 40.00 -31.57
CA ALA A 39 -11.03 40.37 -30.60
C ALA A 39 -11.69 40.83 -29.30
N VAL A 40 -11.57 40.02 -28.25
CA VAL A 40 -11.65 40.46 -26.86
C VAL A 40 -10.33 40.08 -26.22
N LEU A 41 -9.56 41.10 -25.82
CA LEU A 41 -8.40 40.97 -24.94
C LEU A 41 -8.91 40.51 -23.56
N GLY A 42 -9.18 39.21 -23.43
CA GLY A 42 -9.34 38.53 -22.16
C GLY A 42 -8.00 37.94 -21.78
N ALA A 43 -7.49 38.31 -20.61
CA ALA A 43 -6.37 37.63 -20.00
C ALA A 43 -6.73 36.14 -19.88
N PHE A 44 -6.13 35.32 -20.74
CA PHE A 44 -6.14 33.88 -20.58
C PHE A 44 -5.23 33.55 -19.40
N THR A 45 -5.81 33.46 -18.20
CA THR A 45 -5.22 32.65 -17.13
C THR A 45 -5.35 31.19 -17.55
N ILE A 46 -4.39 30.72 -18.35
CA ILE A 46 -4.18 29.29 -18.59
C ILE A 46 -3.17 28.83 -17.55
N GLY A 47 -3.64 27.91 -16.71
CA GLY A 47 -2.91 27.38 -15.58
C GLY A 47 -3.85 27.14 -14.41
N HIS A 48 -4.92 26.37 -14.62
CA HIS A 48 -5.51 25.68 -13.48
C HIS A 48 -4.45 24.67 -13.07
N ALA A 49 -3.78 24.91 -11.95
CA ALA A 49 -3.12 23.83 -11.24
C ALA A 49 -4.21 22.76 -11.02
N GLU A 50 -4.05 21.57 -11.60
CA GLU A 50 -4.85 20.41 -11.20
C GLU A 50 -4.82 20.37 -9.68
N ALA A 51 -5.99 20.32 -9.03
CA ALA A 51 -6.06 20.26 -7.58
C ALA A 51 -5.17 19.11 -7.10
N ALA A 52 -4.14 19.43 -6.30
CA ALA A 52 -3.17 18.43 -5.85
C ALA A 52 -3.81 17.39 -4.90
N GLY A 53 -4.91 17.76 -4.24
CA GLY A 53 -5.69 16.91 -3.34
C GLY A 53 -7.11 16.61 -3.84
N ILE A 54 -7.79 15.73 -3.12
CA ILE A 54 -9.19 15.32 -3.30
C ILE A 54 -10.01 15.64 -2.05
N PRO A 55 -11.36 15.68 -2.16
CA PRO A 55 -12.22 15.62 -0.99
C PRO A 55 -11.93 14.36 -0.17
N THR A 56 -12.01 14.45 1.15
CA THR A 56 -11.82 13.30 2.05
C THR A 56 -13.02 13.09 2.99
N PRO A 57 -14.25 12.95 2.45
CA PRO A 57 -15.42 12.69 3.27
C PRO A 57 -15.32 11.33 3.99
N TRP A 58 -16.19 11.11 4.97
CA TRP A 58 -16.38 9.79 5.58
C TRP A 58 -16.73 8.76 4.50
N LEU A 59 -15.85 7.78 4.33
CA LEU A 59 -16.11 6.63 3.47
C LEU A 59 -16.87 5.56 4.25
N HIS A 60 -17.74 4.84 3.55
CA HIS A 60 -18.47 3.72 4.12
C HIS A 60 -18.43 2.50 3.20
N ARG A 61 -18.46 1.32 3.80
CA ARG A 61 -18.69 0.05 3.11
C ARG A 61 -20.14 -0.03 2.62
N ASP A 62 -20.30 -0.46 1.36
CA ASP A 62 -21.56 -0.87 0.75
C ASP A 62 -21.33 -2.19 0.00
N GLY A 63 -21.76 -3.30 0.62
CA GLY A 63 -21.45 -4.65 0.13
C GLY A 63 -19.94 -4.88 0.05
N ASN A 64 -19.45 -5.15 -1.15
CA ASN A 64 -18.03 -5.37 -1.44
C ASN A 64 -17.26 -4.10 -1.83
N LEU A 65 -17.92 -2.93 -1.84
CA LEU A 65 -17.33 -1.67 -2.28
C LEU A 65 -17.17 -0.68 -1.14
N ILE A 66 -16.28 0.28 -1.34
CA ILE A 66 -16.20 1.51 -0.54
C ILE A 66 -16.86 2.65 -1.32
N ARG A 67 -17.65 3.48 -0.62
CA ARG A 67 -18.36 4.61 -1.20
C ARG A 67 -18.19 5.90 -0.42
N ASP A 68 -18.28 7.01 -1.14
CA ASP A 68 -18.46 8.34 -0.54
C ASP A 68 -19.93 8.55 -0.11
N PRO A 69 -20.26 9.64 0.63
CA PRO A 69 -21.64 9.92 1.06
C PRO A 69 -22.65 10.12 -0.08
N SER A 70 -22.19 10.43 -1.29
CA SER A 70 -23.02 10.56 -2.49
C SER A 70 -23.32 9.22 -3.16
N GLY A 71 -22.75 8.12 -2.65
CA GLY A 71 -22.89 6.77 -3.22
C GLY A 71 -21.93 6.48 -4.37
N ASN A 72 -20.95 7.34 -4.65
CA ASN A 72 -19.95 7.07 -5.67
C ASN A 72 -19.01 5.97 -5.19
N LYS A 73 -18.67 5.02 -6.07
CA LYS A 73 -17.64 4.01 -5.80
C LYS A 73 -16.29 4.70 -5.68
N VAL A 74 -15.54 4.37 -4.64
CA VAL A 74 -14.21 4.91 -4.37
C VAL A 74 -13.18 3.78 -4.43
N ILE A 75 -12.10 3.97 -5.19
CA ILE A 75 -10.91 3.10 -5.18
C ILE A 75 -9.70 3.95 -4.81
N LEU A 76 -9.23 3.78 -3.57
CA LEU A 76 -8.06 4.47 -3.06
C LEU A 76 -6.79 3.82 -3.58
N ARG A 77 -5.95 4.62 -4.25
CA ARG A 77 -4.66 4.22 -4.79
C ARG A 77 -3.59 5.07 -4.11
N GLY A 78 -2.59 4.43 -3.53
CA GLY A 78 -1.70 5.10 -2.58
C GLY A 78 -0.28 4.62 -2.63
N VAL A 79 0.46 4.90 -1.56
CA VAL A 79 1.78 4.33 -1.29
C VAL A 79 1.98 4.14 0.22
N ASN A 80 2.85 3.20 0.59
CA ASN A 80 3.49 3.18 1.90
C ASN A 80 4.66 4.16 1.92
N ILE A 81 4.81 4.90 3.02
CA ILE A 81 6.06 5.62 3.34
C ILE A 81 6.74 4.94 4.54
N PRO A 82 8.04 5.21 4.79
CA PRO A 82 8.67 4.74 6.02
C PRO A 82 7.98 5.27 7.29
N ASP A 83 8.23 4.63 8.43
CA ASP A 83 7.71 5.08 9.73
C ASP A 83 7.98 6.58 9.94
N VAL A 84 6.96 7.30 10.38
CA VAL A 84 6.98 8.77 10.47
C VAL A 84 8.00 9.29 11.47
N SER A 85 8.30 8.54 12.54
CA SER A 85 9.34 8.90 13.50
C SER A 85 10.74 8.65 12.94
N ARG A 86 10.91 7.62 12.09
CA ARG A 86 12.17 7.37 11.38
C ARG A 86 12.51 8.49 10.41
N LEU A 87 11.52 8.96 9.66
CA LEU A 87 11.68 10.08 8.75
C LEU A 87 12.10 11.33 9.52
N ASN A 88 11.40 11.64 10.63
CA ASN A 88 11.68 12.82 11.44
C ASN A 88 12.99 12.73 12.26
N ALA A 89 13.73 11.62 12.22
CA ALA A 89 15.03 11.50 12.88
C ALA A 89 16.16 12.10 12.03
N ASP A 90 16.79 13.17 12.53
CA ASP A 90 17.80 14.02 11.87
C ASP A 90 19.06 13.31 11.32
N ASN A 91 19.23 12.01 11.53
CA ASN A 91 20.43 11.28 11.10
C ASN A 91 20.17 10.16 10.07
N TYR A 92 18.93 9.71 9.91
CA TYR A 92 18.65 8.56 9.07
C TYR A 92 18.23 8.98 7.67
N TYR A 93 17.17 9.76 7.49
CA TYR A 93 16.64 10.11 6.16
C TYR A 93 17.01 11.50 5.65
N SER A 94 17.29 12.45 6.55
CA SER A 94 17.48 13.88 6.21
C SER A 94 16.25 14.56 5.59
N TYR A 95 15.08 13.93 5.65
CA TYR A 95 13.79 14.43 5.16
C TYR A 95 12.68 14.04 6.11
N THR A 96 11.72 14.93 6.27
CA THR A 96 10.57 14.78 7.16
C THR A 96 9.46 13.92 6.54
N ALA A 97 8.55 13.43 7.39
CA ALA A 97 7.33 12.77 6.91
C ALA A 97 6.48 13.67 5.99
N ALA A 98 6.41 14.97 6.29
CA ALA A 98 5.68 15.94 5.47
C ALA A 98 6.24 16.05 4.05
N GLU A 99 7.57 16.06 3.90
CA GLU A 99 8.22 16.07 2.57
C GLU A 99 7.89 14.81 1.76
N TYR A 100 7.94 13.63 2.40
CA TYR A 100 7.54 12.37 1.74
C TYR A 100 6.08 12.40 1.28
N ILE A 101 5.18 12.88 2.13
CA ILE A 101 3.75 13.02 1.79
C ILE A 101 3.58 14.03 0.65
N ASP A 102 4.27 15.17 0.67
CA ASP A 102 4.24 16.14 -0.42
C ASP A 102 4.66 15.52 -1.75
N TRP A 103 5.73 14.74 -1.75
CA TRP A 103 6.21 14.10 -2.98
C TRP A 103 5.26 13.03 -3.51
N ALA A 104 4.71 12.20 -2.64
CA ALA A 104 3.76 11.15 -3.01
C ALA A 104 2.42 11.72 -3.52
N THR A 105 2.02 12.91 -3.05
CA THR A 105 0.70 13.51 -3.33
C THR A 105 0.72 14.61 -4.40
N ASN A 106 1.84 14.80 -5.10
CA ASN A 106 2.00 15.84 -6.13
C ASN A 106 2.10 17.30 -5.59
N GLY A 107 2.71 17.48 -4.42
CA GLY A 107 3.07 18.79 -3.86
C GLY A 107 4.34 19.37 -4.49
N ASN A 108 5.29 18.49 -4.87
CA ASN A 108 6.49 18.68 -5.71
C ASN A 108 7.07 17.29 -6.06
N ALA A 109 7.99 17.16 -7.01
CA ALA A 109 8.66 15.88 -7.27
C ALA A 109 9.81 15.64 -6.25
N PRO A 110 10.14 14.37 -5.88
CA PRO A 110 11.32 14.09 -5.06
C PRO A 110 12.60 14.73 -5.64
N PRO A 111 13.57 15.14 -4.80
CA PRO A 111 14.80 15.80 -5.26
C PRO A 111 15.52 15.02 -6.36
N GLY A 112 15.82 15.63 -7.50
CA GLY A 112 16.53 14.93 -8.59
C GLY A 112 15.67 14.05 -9.50
N THR A 113 14.35 14.02 -9.29
CA THR A 113 13.42 13.47 -10.28
C THR A 113 13.02 14.54 -11.31
N ASN A 114 13.18 14.24 -12.60
CA ASN A 114 12.79 15.12 -13.72
C ASN A 114 11.50 14.63 -14.42
N ASP A 115 10.66 13.88 -13.72
CA ASP A 115 9.41 13.36 -14.28
C ASP A 115 8.33 14.47 -14.25
N PRO A 116 7.77 14.88 -15.41
CA PRO A 116 6.74 15.93 -15.44
C PRO A 116 5.41 15.47 -14.84
N ASN A 117 5.20 14.16 -14.67
CA ASN A 117 3.98 13.62 -14.10
C ASN A 117 4.09 13.58 -12.57
N GLY A 118 3.05 14.05 -11.89
CA GLY A 118 2.88 13.91 -10.43
C GLY A 118 2.68 12.47 -9.97
N TRP A 119 2.80 12.19 -8.67
CA TRP A 119 2.54 10.86 -8.11
C TRP A 119 1.07 10.63 -7.79
N TYR A 120 0.36 11.67 -7.35
CA TYR A 120 -1.09 11.64 -7.15
C TYR A 120 -1.61 10.50 -6.26
N ALA A 121 -0.82 10.05 -5.28
CA ALA A 121 -1.32 9.15 -4.24
C ALA A 121 -2.56 9.80 -3.57
N ARG A 122 -3.62 9.02 -3.39
CA ARG A 122 -4.89 9.42 -2.76
C ARG A 122 -5.03 8.89 -1.33
N VAL A 123 -4.15 7.97 -0.95
CA VAL A 123 -4.00 7.47 0.41
C VAL A 123 -2.52 7.27 0.72
N ILE A 124 -2.09 7.66 1.92
CA ILE A 124 -0.74 7.38 2.43
C ILE A 124 -0.86 6.40 3.59
N ARG A 125 -0.17 5.26 3.51
CA ARG A 125 -0.09 4.33 4.64
C ARG A 125 1.09 4.71 5.54
N LEU A 126 0.78 4.88 6.82
CA LEU A 126 1.69 5.31 7.90
C LEU A 126 1.96 4.10 8.81
N PRO A 127 3.04 3.33 8.55
CA PRO A 127 3.34 2.13 9.31
C PRO A 127 3.93 2.48 10.67
N ALA A 128 3.11 2.47 11.72
CA ALA A 128 3.54 2.79 13.08
C ALA A 128 4.27 1.59 13.71
N GLN A 129 5.61 1.61 13.66
CA GLN A 129 6.40 0.46 14.07
C GLN A 129 6.62 0.42 15.58
N PRO A 130 6.34 -0.71 16.26
CA PRO A 130 6.68 -0.89 17.67
C PRO A 130 8.18 -0.69 17.97
N VAL A 131 9.06 -1.01 17.01
CA VAL A 131 10.51 -0.71 17.06
C VAL A 131 10.71 0.78 17.31
N ASP A 132 10.08 1.61 16.50
CA ASP A 132 10.32 3.04 16.46
C ASP A 132 9.53 3.78 17.56
N ILE A 133 8.30 3.34 17.86
CA ILE A 133 7.54 3.80 19.04
C ILE A 133 8.34 3.57 20.32
N GLY A 134 8.93 2.38 20.48
CA GLY A 134 9.71 2.01 21.66
C GLY A 134 11.14 2.57 21.69
N GLY A 135 11.61 3.22 20.61
CA GLY A 135 12.98 3.70 20.50
C GLY A 135 14.03 2.57 20.47
N HIS A 136 13.65 1.40 19.94
CA HIS A 136 14.53 0.24 19.83
C HIS A 136 15.53 0.39 18.68
N SER A 137 16.59 -0.41 18.73
CA SER A 137 17.52 -0.48 17.60
C SER A 137 16.86 -1.16 16.40
N PRO A 138 17.08 -0.66 15.17
CA PRO A 138 16.53 -1.29 13.96
C PRO A 138 17.02 -2.72 13.74
N GLY A 139 16.16 -3.57 13.17
CA GLY A 139 16.57 -4.82 12.52
C GLY A 139 15.81 -6.07 12.96
N ALA A 140 15.39 -6.14 14.22
CA ALA A 140 14.59 -7.24 14.76
C ALA A 140 13.33 -6.68 15.43
N ALA A 141 12.23 -7.44 15.40
CA ALA A 141 11.03 -7.03 16.11
C ALA A 141 11.29 -7.07 17.63
N PRO A 142 10.95 -6.01 18.38
CA PRO A 142 11.14 -5.99 19.82
C PRO A 142 10.20 -6.98 20.50
N PRO A 143 10.59 -7.56 21.65
CA PRO A 143 9.69 -8.37 22.45
C PRO A 143 8.48 -7.56 22.90
N ALA A 144 7.37 -8.24 23.19
CA ALA A 144 6.17 -7.60 23.72
C ALA A 144 6.23 -7.48 25.26
N PRO A 145 5.85 -6.33 25.86
CA PRO A 145 5.45 -5.09 25.20
C PRO A 145 6.67 -4.33 24.64
N ALA A 146 6.54 -3.85 23.41
CA ALA A 146 7.56 -3.09 22.72
C ALA A 146 7.67 -1.64 23.20
N PHE A 147 6.62 -1.09 23.80
CA PHE A 147 6.61 0.31 24.22
C PHE A 147 5.75 0.52 25.46
N THR A 148 6.03 1.63 26.14
CA THR A 148 5.24 2.14 27.27
C THR A 148 4.21 3.17 26.80
N GLN A 149 3.22 3.47 27.64
CA GLN A 149 2.25 4.54 27.37
C GLN A 149 2.95 5.87 27.04
N SER A 150 3.94 6.30 27.82
CA SER A 150 4.59 7.60 27.60
C SER A 150 5.37 7.66 26.29
N GLN A 151 5.93 6.53 25.84
CA GLN A 151 6.58 6.44 24.53
C GLN A 151 5.56 6.52 23.41
N LEU A 152 4.43 5.84 23.54
CA LEU A 152 3.32 5.92 22.59
C LEU A 152 2.75 7.34 22.52
N ASP A 153 2.48 8.00 23.66
CA ASP A 153 1.98 9.38 23.70
C ASP A 153 2.94 10.34 22.99
N SER A 154 4.24 10.17 23.22
CA SER A 154 5.29 10.95 22.54
C SER A 154 5.32 10.66 21.04
N TYR A 155 5.20 9.40 20.63
CA TYR A 155 5.16 9.02 19.22
C TYR A 155 3.95 9.65 18.51
N VAL A 156 2.77 9.53 19.11
CA VAL A 156 1.51 10.09 18.58
C VAL A 156 1.62 11.59 18.44
N THR A 157 2.02 12.29 19.51
CA THR A 157 2.07 13.76 19.55
C THR A 157 3.10 14.34 18.57
N ASN A 158 4.30 13.75 18.50
CA ASN A 158 5.43 14.36 17.80
C ASN A 158 5.60 13.87 16.36
N HIS A 159 4.99 12.74 15.99
CA HIS A 159 5.21 12.11 14.69
C HIS A 159 3.91 11.75 13.98
N LEU A 160 3.04 10.94 14.59
CA LEU A 160 1.86 10.42 13.91
C LEU A 160 0.80 11.50 13.65
N ARG A 161 0.40 12.27 14.67
CA ARG A 161 -0.57 13.37 14.52
C ARG A 161 -0.13 14.39 13.46
N PRO A 162 1.11 14.92 13.48
CA PRO A 162 1.57 15.81 12.41
C PRO A 162 1.50 15.21 11.00
N ALA A 163 1.82 13.93 10.84
CA ALA A 163 1.73 13.26 9.54
C ALA A 163 0.27 13.09 9.07
N VAL A 164 -0.64 12.73 9.99
CA VAL A 164 -2.09 12.63 9.73
C VAL A 164 -2.69 14.01 9.40
N ASP A 165 -2.29 15.06 10.11
CA ASP A 165 -2.64 16.45 9.78
C ASP A 165 -2.17 16.83 8.38
N HIS A 166 -0.93 16.49 8.04
CA HIS A 166 -0.38 16.82 6.73
C HIS A 166 -1.11 16.08 5.61
N CYS A 167 -1.55 14.83 5.82
CA CYS A 167 -2.42 14.13 4.86
C CYS A 167 -3.74 14.89 4.63
N ARG A 168 -4.38 15.41 5.69
CA ARG A 168 -5.58 16.26 5.57
C ARG A 168 -5.30 17.51 4.75
N ASP A 169 -4.22 18.23 5.09
CA ASP A 169 -3.86 19.50 4.44
C ASP A 169 -3.51 19.30 2.95
N ARG A 170 -3.01 18.10 2.59
CA ARG A 170 -2.77 17.69 1.22
C ARG A 170 -4.00 17.13 0.50
N GLY A 171 -5.13 16.97 1.20
CA GLY A 171 -6.38 16.46 0.66
C GLY A 171 -6.27 15.00 0.25
N VAL A 172 -5.73 14.15 1.13
CA VAL A 172 -5.61 12.70 0.89
C VAL A 172 -6.01 11.92 2.15
N TYR A 173 -6.40 10.67 1.97
CA TYR A 173 -6.61 9.76 3.08
C TYR A 173 -5.28 9.32 3.69
N CYS A 174 -5.30 8.82 4.91
CA CYS A 174 -4.19 8.09 5.49
C CYS A 174 -4.66 6.82 6.20
N ILE A 175 -3.86 5.74 6.06
CA ILE A 175 -4.04 4.51 6.82
C ILE A 175 -3.06 4.58 8.00
N VAL A 176 -3.59 4.59 9.22
CA VAL A 176 -2.80 4.41 10.43
C VAL A 176 -2.71 2.91 10.69
N ASP A 177 -1.52 2.36 10.46
CA ASP A 177 -1.25 0.93 10.55
C ASP A 177 -0.48 0.60 11.84
N TYR A 178 -1.03 -0.29 12.66
CA TYR A 178 -0.24 -0.90 13.72
C TYR A 178 0.73 -1.92 13.11
N HIS A 179 1.93 -1.45 12.80
CA HIS A 179 2.91 -2.16 11.96
C HIS A 179 3.69 -3.25 12.71
N ARG A 180 2.95 -4.18 13.32
CA ARG A 180 3.49 -5.34 14.01
C ARG A 180 3.55 -6.54 13.06
N HIS A 181 4.71 -7.18 13.05
CA HIS A 181 4.94 -8.44 12.36
C HIS A 181 6.05 -9.21 13.09
N ARG A 182 6.22 -10.48 12.73
CA ARG A 182 7.33 -11.32 13.15
C ARG A 182 8.28 -11.55 11.97
N GLY A 183 9.56 -11.30 12.16
CA GLY A 183 10.64 -11.75 11.29
C GLY A 183 11.04 -13.21 11.57
N GLN A 184 11.74 -13.84 10.62
CA GLN A 184 12.12 -15.25 10.68
C GLN A 184 12.86 -15.65 11.97
N TYR A 185 13.66 -14.74 12.52
CA TYR A 185 14.51 -14.98 13.69
C TYR A 185 14.00 -14.29 14.97
N ASP A 186 12.84 -13.64 14.90
CA ASP A 186 12.26 -12.96 16.05
C ASP A 186 11.59 -13.97 16.98
N GLU A 187 11.43 -13.56 18.24
CA GLU A 187 10.65 -14.30 19.22
C GLU A 187 9.21 -14.57 18.71
N ASN A 188 8.54 -15.54 19.33
CA ASN A 188 7.17 -15.87 18.98
C ASN A 188 6.21 -14.73 19.40
N LEU A 189 5.97 -13.79 18.48
CA LEU A 189 5.03 -12.68 18.62
C LEU A 189 3.61 -13.09 18.22
N TRP A 190 3.10 -14.12 18.88
CA TRP A 190 1.79 -14.68 18.60
C TRP A 190 0.67 -13.75 19.06
N PHE A 191 -0.31 -13.52 18.17
CA PHE A 191 -1.48 -12.70 18.50
C PHE A 191 -2.35 -13.32 19.60
N THR A 192 -2.15 -14.60 19.90
CA THR A 192 -2.81 -15.34 20.99
C THR A 192 -2.16 -15.09 22.37
N SER A 193 -1.05 -14.36 22.43
CA SER A 193 -0.36 -14.08 23.69
C SER A 193 -0.90 -12.86 24.41
N ASP A 194 -1.05 -12.94 25.73
CA ASP A 194 -1.46 -11.82 26.58
C ASP A 194 -0.55 -10.58 26.42
N ALA A 195 0.74 -10.79 26.14
CA ALA A 195 1.69 -9.69 25.96
C ALA A 195 1.38 -8.89 24.68
N ILE A 196 1.07 -9.57 23.57
CA ILE A 196 0.65 -8.92 22.32
C ILE A 196 -0.73 -8.31 22.48
N ASP A 197 -1.69 -9.01 23.10
CA ASP A 197 -3.03 -8.46 23.37
C ASP A 197 -2.97 -7.15 24.15
N ASN A 198 -2.24 -7.12 25.27
CA ASN A 198 -2.07 -5.90 26.07
C ASN A 198 -1.36 -4.77 25.30
N GLU A 199 -0.37 -5.10 24.47
CA GLU A 199 0.36 -4.12 23.63
C GLU A 199 -0.54 -3.50 22.55
N VAL A 200 -1.32 -4.33 21.83
CA VAL A 200 -2.25 -3.88 20.80
C VAL A 200 -3.41 -3.09 21.40
N GLN A 201 -3.93 -3.53 22.56
CA GLN A 201 -4.95 -2.80 23.30
C GLN A 201 -4.43 -1.44 23.78
N LEU A 202 -3.19 -1.36 24.27
CA LEU A 202 -2.55 -0.09 24.65
C LEU A 202 -2.48 0.87 23.45
N PHE A 203 -2.08 0.34 22.28
CA PHE A 203 -2.03 1.11 21.05
C PHE A 203 -3.41 1.67 20.67
N TRP A 204 -4.41 0.81 20.52
CA TRP A 204 -5.73 1.24 20.03
C TRP A 204 -6.53 2.07 21.02
N ASN A 205 -6.37 1.86 22.34
CA ASN A 205 -6.97 2.75 23.34
C ASN A 205 -6.37 4.17 23.33
N THR A 206 -5.17 4.35 22.77
CA THR A 206 -4.53 5.66 22.64
C THR A 206 -4.79 6.28 21.27
N VAL A 207 -4.64 5.49 20.21
CA VAL A 207 -4.65 5.97 18.81
C VAL A 207 -6.06 6.14 18.25
N ALA A 208 -6.99 5.22 18.52
CA ALA A 208 -8.35 5.34 17.98
C ALA A 208 -9.08 6.62 18.42
N PRO A 209 -9.09 7.02 19.72
CA PRO A 209 -9.77 8.25 20.12
C PRO A 209 -9.09 9.53 19.60
N GLU A 210 -7.77 9.52 19.40
CA GLU A 210 -7.02 10.67 18.85
C GLU A 210 -7.51 11.05 17.45
N PHE A 211 -7.84 10.04 16.63
CA PHE A 211 -8.21 10.22 15.22
C PHE A 211 -9.68 9.93 14.91
N ALA A 212 -10.52 9.74 15.94
CA ALA A 212 -11.93 9.34 15.80
C ALA A 212 -12.80 10.33 15.01
N ASN A 213 -12.39 11.61 14.94
CA ASN A 213 -13.12 12.67 14.23
C ASN A 213 -12.48 13.03 12.88
N ASP A 214 -11.39 12.38 12.50
CA ASP A 214 -10.68 12.64 11.25
C ASP A 214 -11.22 11.73 10.14
N SER A 215 -12.05 12.29 9.25
CA SER A 215 -12.75 11.54 8.19
C SER A 215 -11.83 10.93 7.14
N HIS A 216 -10.62 11.46 7.03
CA HIS A 216 -9.58 10.99 6.13
C HIS A 216 -8.75 9.84 6.72
N VAL A 217 -9.00 9.41 7.96
CA VAL A 217 -8.25 8.35 8.63
C VAL A 217 -8.95 6.99 8.50
N LEU A 218 -8.19 6.01 8.03
CA LEU A 218 -8.49 4.58 8.06
C LEU A 218 -7.58 3.92 9.10
N PHE A 219 -8.06 2.90 9.81
CA PHE A 219 -7.26 2.16 10.79
C PHE A 219 -6.96 0.75 10.31
N GLU A 220 -5.70 0.32 10.31
CA GLU A 220 -5.32 -1.06 10.03
C GLU A 220 -4.87 -1.74 11.31
N VAL A 221 -5.68 -2.69 11.80
CA VAL A 221 -5.65 -3.22 13.17
C VAL A 221 -4.30 -3.80 13.56
N TYR A 222 -3.70 -4.54 12.63
CA TYR A 222 -2.46 -5.28 12.81
C TYR A 222 -1.94 -5.65 11.41
N ASN A 223 -0.73 -5.21 11.09
CA ASN A 223 -0.11 -5.38 9.78
C ASN A 223 -0.06 -6.84 9.28
N GLU A 224 0.66 -7.72 9.99
CA GLU A 224 0.90 -9.09 9.50
C GLU A 224 0.90 -10.12 10.64
N PRO A 225 -0.28 -10.68 11.00
CA PRO A 225 -0.32 -11.81 11.89
C PRO A 225 0.24 -13.05 11.18
N THR A 226 1.15 -13.76 11.84
CA THR A 226 1.93 -14.86 11.21
C THR A 226 1.49 -16.26 11.67
N GLU A 227 1.00 -16.38 12.90
CA GLU A 227 0.54 -17.65 13.47
C GLU A 227 -0.73 -18.15 12.75
N PRO A 228 -0.99 -19.47 12.62
CA PRO A 228 -0.16 -20.61 13.04
C PRO A 228 0.81 -21.12 12.00
N TYR A 229 0.97 -20.40 10.89
CA TYR A 229 1.79 -20.83 9.76
C TYR A 229 2.86 -19.79 9.40
N PRO A 230 3.86 -19.55 10.28
CA PRO A 230 4.82 -18.49 10.09
C PRO A 230 6.15 -18.99 9.48
N ASP A 231 6.19 -20.22 8.94
CA ASP A 231 7.39 -20.85 8.34
C ASP A 231 7.08 -21.33 6.91
N ASP A 232 7.76 -22.32 6.34
CA ASP A 232 7.53 -22.70 4.92
C ASP A 232 6.24 -23.49 4.66
N VAL A 233 5.47 -23.80 5.70
CA VAL A 233 4.19 -24.52 5.57
C VAL A 233 3.08 -23.53 5.23
N ASP A 234 2.50 -23.66 4.04
CA ASP A 234 1.40 -22.83 3.57
C ASP A 234 0.24 -23.71 3.08
N PRO A 235 -0.79 -23.94 3.92
CA PRO A 235 -2.03 -24.55 3.47
C PRO A 235 -2.65 -23.80 2.29
N ALA A 236 -3.35 -24.53 1.43
CA ALA A 236 -4.14 -23.91 0.36
C ALA A 236 -5.12 -22.89 0.97
N SER A 237 -5.21 -21.72 0.33
CA SER A 237 -5.95 -20.57 0.87
C SER A 237 -7.44 -20.82 1.04
N ASP A 238 -8.01 -21.90 0.49
CA ASP A 238 -9.42 -22.29 0.59
C ASP A 238 -9.65 -23.51 1.51
N SER A 239 -8.59 -24.05 2.11
CA SER A 239 -8.59 -25.24 2.95
C SER A 239 -9.24 -25.03 4.32
N GLN A 240 -9.66 -26.13 4.97
CA GLN A 240 -10.16 -26.10 6.34
C GLN A 240 -9.11 -25.57 7.33
N ALA A 241 -7.83 -25.86 7.10
CA ALA A 241 -6.73 -25.36 7.95
C ALA A 241 -6.61 -23.83 7.89
N ALA A 242 -6.76 -23.23 6.71
CA ALA A 242 -6.79 -21.78 6.56
C ALA A 242 -8.02 -21.16 7.26
N LEU A 243 -9.18 -21.81 7.15
CA LEU A 243 -10.41 -21.38 7.83
C LEU A 243 -10.30 -21.47 9.37
N ASP A 244 -9.71 -22.54 9.90
CA ASP A 244 -9.53 -22.71 11.35
C ASP A 244 -8.58 -21.65 11.91
N ALA A 245 -7.49 -21.35 11.21
CA ALA A 245 -6.57 -20.28 11.57
C ALA A 245 -7.22 -18.89 11.47
N TRP A 246 -8.03 -18.65 10.43
CA TRP A 246 -8.83 -17.43 10.31
C TRP A 246 -9.80 -17.28 11.49
N ASN A 247 -10.49 -18.35 11.89
CA ASN A 247 -11.41 -18.32 13.02
C ASN A 247 -10.68 -18.03 14.35
N GLN A 248 -9.49 -18.61 14.53
CA GLN A 248 -8.63 -18.30 15.68
C GLN A 248 -8.21 -16.83 15.68
N TRP A 249 -7.80 -16.31 14.52
CA TRP A 249 -7.48 -14.90 14.36
C TRP A 249 -8.67 -14.00 14.69
N LYS A 250 -9.85 -14.27 14.10
CA LYS A 250 -11.09 -13.54 14.43
C LYS A 250 -11.36 -13.53 15.92
N GLN A 251 -11.28 -14.68 16.58
CA GLN A 251 -11.52 -14.77 18.02
C GLN A 251 -10.59 -13.86 18.86
N ASN A 252 -9.32 -13.72 18.47
CA ASN A 252 -8.32 -12.97 19.25
C ASN A 252 -8.26 -11.48 18.85
N ALA A 253 -8.50 -11.16 17.58
CA ALA A 253 -8.43 -9.78 17.09
C ALA A 253 -9.78 -9.03 17.16
N GLN A 254 -10.92 -9.74 17.29
CA GLN A 254 -12.23 -9.09 17.43
C GLN A 254 -12.27 -8.08 18.59
N PRO A 255 -11.72 -8.37 19.79
CA PRO A 255 -11.64 -7.37 20.86
C PRO A 255 -10.86 -6.10 20.48
N TRP A 256 -9.87 -6.19 19.59
CA TRP A 256 -9.12 -5.02 19.11
C TRP A 256 -9.95 -4.18 18.14
N VAL A 257 -10.69 -4.84 17.24
CA VAL A 257 -11.68 -4.19 16.36
C VAL A 257 -12.75 -3.48 17.21
N ASP A 258 -13.27 -4.15 18.24
CA ASP A 258 -14.28 -3.61 19.15
C ASP A 258 -13.76 -2.37 19.89
N THR A 259 -12.51 -2.39 20.38
CA THR A 259 -11.85 -1.22 20.98
C THR A 259 -11.81 -0.04 20.02
N ILE A 260 -11.43 -0.27 18.75
CA ILE A 260 -11.45 0.79 17.73
C ILE A 260 -12.87 1.31 17.52
N ARG A 261 -13.87 0.43 17.37
CA ARG A 261 -15.28 0.83 17.17
C ARG A 261 -15.85 1.60 18.36
N GLN A 262 -15.44 1.28 19.58
CA GLN A 262 -15.86 1.98 20.78
C GLN A 262 -15.40 3.46 20.77
N HIS A 263 -14.17 3.71 20.33
CA HIS A 263 -13.60 5.06 20.32
C HIS A 263 -13.90 5.82 19.03
N ALA A 264 -13.94 5.13 17.89
CA ALA A 264 -13.99 5.70 16.56
C ALA A 264 -15.05 4.99 15.69
N PRO A 265 -16.35 5.26 15.91
CA PRO A 265 -17.44 4.48 15.31
C PRO A 265 -17.60 4.66 13.79
N GLN A 266 -17.06 5.73 13.20
CA GLN A 266 -17.25 6.05 11.79
C GLN A 266 -16.09 5.63 10.88
N ASN A 267 -14.84 5.65 11.35
CA ASN A 267 -13.65 5.34 10.53
C ASN A 267 -13.76 3.95 9.90
N LEU A 268 -13.22 3.76 8.69
CA LEU A 268 -13.08 2.42 8.11
C LEU A 268 -11.97 1.66 8.86
N VAL A 269 -12.20 0.38 9.18
CA VAL A 269 -11.20 -0.51 9.78
C VAL A 269 -10.76 -1.55 8.77
N LEU A 270 -9.46 -1.68 8.59
CA LEU A 270 -8.81 -2.67 7.75
C LEU A 270 -8.27 -3.79 8.63
N ILE A 271 -8.58 -5.03 8.28
CA ILE A 271 -8.25 -6.21 9.07
C ILE A 271 -7.37 -7.15 8.24
N GLY A 272 -6.15 -7.37 8.69
CA GLY A 272 -5.24 -8.37 8.12
C GLY A 272 -5.65 -9.80 8.42
N SER A 273 -4.82 -10.74 8.01
CA SER A 273 -5.09 -12.17 8.18
C SER A 273 -3.81 -12.92 8.54
N PRO A 274 -3.91 -14.12 9.14
CA PRO A 274 -2.77 -15.02 9.26
C PRO A 274 -1.99 -15.19 7.97
N ARG A 275 -0.77 -15.72 8.08
CA ARG A 275 0.17 -15.92 6.96
C ARG A 275 0.62 -14.59 6.35
N TRP A 276 0.98 -13.61 7.19
CA TRP A 276 1.39 -12.26 6.75
C TRP A 276 0.34 -11.64 5.82
N SER A 277 -0.92 -11.62 6.25
CA SER A 277 -2.03 -11.05 5.50
C SER A 277 -2.23 -11.66 4.10
N GLN A 278 -1.95 -12.95 3.92
CA GLN A 278 -2.12 -13.65 2.63
C GLN A 278 -3.40 -14.49 2.51
N TRP A 279 -4.24 -14.51 3.54
CA TRP A 279 -5.45 -15.34 3.61
C TRP A 279 -6.74 -14.54 3.58
N THR A 280 -6.73 -13.43 2.83
CA THR A 280 -7.89 -12.59 2.53
C THR A 280 -9.08 -13.39 1.98
N ALA A 281 -8.84 -14.50 1.26
CA ALA A 281 -9.89 -15.42 0.77
C ALA A 281 -10.78 -16.03 1.86
N GLN A 282 -10.37 -16.00 3.13
CA GLN A 282 -11.17 -16.47 4.26
C GLN A 282 -12.16 -15.42 4.78
N ALA A 283 -11.91 -14.12 4.53
CA ALA A 283 -12.76 -13.03 4.99
C ALA A 283 -14.25 -13.22 4.65
N PRO A 284 -14.66 -13.46 3.38
CA PRO A 284 -16.08 -13.64 3.06
C PRO A 284 -16.69 -14.93 3.64
N ARG A 285 -15.89 -15.86 4.17
CA ARG A 285 -16.39 -17.11 4.77
C ARG A 285 -16.78 -16.95 6.23
N ASN A 286 -16.14 -16.05 6.96
CA ASN A 286 -16.47 -15.74 8.35
C ASN A 286 -15.99 -14.32 8.70
N GLU A 287 -16.71 -13.32 8.24
CA GLU A 287 -16.37 -11.91 8.47
C GLU A 287 -16.25 -11.56 9.95
N PHE A 288 -15.42 -10.56 10.28
CA PHE A 288 -15.41 -9.96 11.61
C PHE A 288 -16.76 -9.26 11.89
N ASP A 289 -17.13 -9.17 13.17
CA ASP A 289 -18.35 -8.51 13.58
C ASP A 289 -18.10 -7.00 13.73
N GLY A 290 -19.00 -6.17 13.20
CA GLY A 290 -18.89 -4.72 13.27
C GLY A 290 -19.20 -4.02 11.94
N ASP A 291 -19.39 -2.71 12.01
CA ASP A 291 -19.68 -1.88 10.85
C ASP A 291 -18.40 -1.30 10.23
N ASN A 292 -18.48 -1.00 8.93
CA ASN A 292 -17.43 -0.32 8.17
C ASN A 292 -16.06 -1.04 8.23
N LEU A 293 -16.07 -2.36 8.02
CA LEU A 293 -14.89 -3.22 7.99
C LEU A 293 -14.49 -3.58 6.56
N ALA A 294 -13.20 -3.57 6.28
CA ALA A 294 -12.57 -4.06 5.05
C ALA A 294 -11.37 -4.95 5.42
N TYR A 295 -10.86 -5.71 4.44
CA TYR A 295 -9.83 -6.71 4.67
C TYR A 295 -8.56 -6.40 3.89
N THR A 296 -7.41 -6.66 4.49
CA THR A 296 -6.14 -6.45 3.82
C THR A 296 -5.61 -7.69 3.14
N GLY A 297 -4.74 -7.48 2.16
CA GLY A 297 -3.95 -8.52 1.52
C GLY A 297 -2.52 -8.04 1.30
N HIS A 298 -1.53 -8.85 1.65
CA HIS A 298 -0.13 -8.55 1.36
C HIS A 298 0.44 -9.57 0.39
N VAL A 299 1.14 -9.11 -0.64
CA VAL A 299 1.71 -10.01 -1.63
C VAL A 299 2.96 -9.43 -2.28
N TYR A 300 4.06 -10.14 -2.16
CA TYR A 300 5.33 -9.80 -2.78
C TYR A 300 5.78 -10.89 -3.74
N GLY A 301 6.54 -10.53 -4.78
CA GLY A 301 7.06 -11.50 -5.76
C GLY A 301 7.75 -12.68 -5.08
N GLN A 302 7.33 -13.92 -5.37
CA GLN A 302 7.94 -15.13 -4.79
C GLN A 302 7.77 -16.32 -5.74
N ASP A 303 8.66 -17.31 -5.68
CA ASP A 303 8.62 -18.46 -6.60
C ASP A 303 7.31 -19.28 -6.51
N ASN A 304 6.59 -19.20 -5.39
CA ASN A 304 5.32 -19.86 -5.14
C ASN A 304 4.22 -18.83 -4.80
N LEU A 305 3.99 -17.84 -5.67
CA LEU A 305 2.89 -16.89 -5.49
C LEU A 305 1.56 -17.63 -5.38
N LYS A 306 0.75 -17.22 -4.40
CA LYS A 306 -0.65 -17.61 -4.38
C LYS A 306 -1.34 -17.09 -5.66
N PRO A 307 -2.37 -17.77 -6.19
CA PRO A 307 -3.12 -17.25 -7.32
C PRO A 307 -3.80 -15.93 -6.92
N PHE A 308 -3.45 -14.81 -7.57
CA PHE A 308 -3.92 -13.47 -7.18
C PHE A 308 -5.43 -13.35 -7.28
N ALA A 309 -5.98 -13.84 -8.38
CA ALA A 309 -7.42 -13.86 -8.61
C ALA A 309 -8.13 -14.63 -7.49
N ASP A 310 -7.69 -15.84 -7.13
CA ASP A 310 -8.40 -16.64 -6.12
C ASP A 310 -8.17 -16.12 -4.69
N SER A 311 -7.00 -15.54 -4.42
CA SER A 311 -6.60 -15.15 -3.05
C SER A 311 -7.06 -13.76 -2.65
N PHE A 312 -7.17 -12.84 -3.61
CA PHE A 312 -7.50 -11.42 -3.37
C PHE A 312 -8.61 -10.92 -4.30
N GLY A 313 -8.64 -11.35 -5.57
CA GLY A 313 -9.64 -10.92 -6.55
C GLY A 313 -11.06 -11.43 -6.24
N ALA A 314 -11.25 -12.73 -6.20
CA ALA A 314 -12.51 -13.40 -5.87
C ALA A 314 -13.10 -12.91 -4.54
N PRO A 315 -12.37 -12.86 -3.41
CA PRO A 315 -12.94 -12.32 -2.18
C PRO A 315 -13.33 -10.83 -2.28
N SER A 316 -12.65 -10.02 -3.12
CA SER A 316 -13.03 -8.62 -3.34
C SER A 316 -14.40 -8.42 -4.01
N GLN A 317 -15.01 -9.50 -4.52
CA GLN A 317 -16.37 -9.46 -5.04
C GLN A 317 -17.44 -9.58 -3.92
N ASP A 318 -17.04 -10.00 -2.72
CA ASP A 318 -17.93 -10.21 -1.57
C ASP A 318 -17.66 -9.21 -0.43
N VAL A 319 -16.39 -8.83 -0.23
CA VAL A 319 -15.96 -7.88 0.82
C VAL A 319 -14.98 -6.84 0.25
N PRO A 320 -14.87 -5.62 0.81
CA PRO A 320 -13.87 -4.67 0.33
C PRO A 320 -12.45 -5.15 0.68
N VAL A 321 -11.55 -5.09 -0.32
CA VAL A 321 -10.17 -5.55 -0.18
C VAL A 321 -9.17 -4.44 -0.49
N PHE A 322 -8.23 -4.23 0.43
CA PHE A 322 -7.10 -3.35 0.28
C PHE A 322 -5.82 -4.17 0.20
N LEU A 323 -5.08 -4.09 -0.90
CA LEU A 323 -3.70 -4.56 -0.90
C LEU A 323 -2.82 -3.49 -0.26
N THR A 324 -2.78 -3.47 1.07
CA THR A 324 -2.07 -2.48 1.89
C THR A 324 -0.56 -2.60 1.78
N GLU A 325 -0.06 -3.74 1.31
CA GLU A 325 1.31 -3.93 0.84
C GLU A 325 1.37 -4.83 -0.39
N TRP A 326 2.14 -4.43 -1.38
CA TRP A 326 2.55 -5.30 -2.48
C TRP A 326 3.80 -4.75 -3.15
N GLY A 327 4.55 -5.62 -3.83
CA GLY A 327 5.71 -5.19 -4.60
C GLY A 327 6.61 -6.33 -5.05
N TYR A 328 7.66 -5.99 -5.79
CA TYR A 328 8.69 -6.95 -6.19
C TYR A 328 10.03 -6.26 -6.41
N LYS A 329 11.09 -7.05 -6.27
CA LYS A 329 12.48 -6.71 -6.60
C LYS A 329 13.29 -7.97 -6.92
N THR A 330 13.75 -8.09 -8.16
CA THR A 330 14.66 -9.17 -8.57
C THR A 330 15.95 -9.17 -7.73
N GLY A 331 16.42 -10.36 -7.34
CA GLY A 331 17.76 -10.56 -6.76
C GLY A 331 17.96 -10.06 -5.32
N ARG A 332 16.90 -9.59 -4.63
CA ARG A 332 17.00 -9.13 -3.23
C ARG A 332 16.80 -10.26 -2.21
N ALA A 333 15.71 -11.00 -2.35
CA ALA A 333 15.35 -12.13 -1.50
C ALA A 333 14.34 -13.02 -2.25
N PRO A 334 14.26 -14.33 -1.97
CA PRO A 334 13.32 -15.22 -2.65
C PRO A 334 11.85 -14.78 -2.54
N TYR A 335 11.45 -14.23 -1.39
CA TYR A 335 10.08 -13.73 -1.12
C TYR A 335 9.81 -12.32 -1.65
N LEU A 336 10.77 -11.69 -2.34
CA LEU A 336 10.56 -10.43 -3.08
C LEU A 336 10.83 -10.58 -4.58
N SER A 337 11.28 -11.74 -5.04
CA SER A 337 11.77 -11.95 -6.40
C SER A 337 10.62 -11.88 -7.40
N GLY A 338 10.70 -10.91 -8.30
CA GLY A 338 9.74 -10.74 -9.40
C GLY A 338 10.20 -9.68 -10.39
N THR A 339 9.47 -9.60 -11.49
CA THR A 339 9.73 -8.70 -12.63
C THR A 339 8.48 -7.96 -13.08
N THR A 340 8.67 -6.84 -13.76
CA THR A 340 7.58 -6.08 -14.35
C THR A 340 6.84 -6.88 -15.43
N ALA A 341 7.57 -7.65 -16.23
CA ALA A 341 7.00 -8.46 -17.31
C ALA A 341 6.11 -9.63 -16.84
N VAL A 342 6.21 -10.06 -15.58
CA VAL A 342 5.44 -11.18 -15.03
C VAL A 342 4.60 -10.71 -13.84
N GLU A 343 5.19 -10.56 -12.66
CA GLU A 343 4.47 -10.19 -11.44
C GLU A 343 3.84 -8.79 -11.56
N GLY A 344 4.54 -7.86 -12.20
CA GLY A 344 3.99 -6.53 -12.50
C GLY A 344 2.70 -6.61 -13.32
N GLN A 345 2.67 -7.43 -14.37
CA GLN A 345 1.45 -7.61 -15.17
C GLN A 345 0.35 -8.33 -14.37
N MET A 346 0.68 -9.30 -13.53
CA MET A 346 -0.31 -9.96 -12.66
C MET A 346 -0.98 -8.98 -11.70
N PHE A 347 -0.23 -8.01 -11.16
CA PHE A 347 -0.79 -6.94 -10.33
C PHE A 347 -1.72 -6.02 -11.13
N LEU A 348 -1.30 -5.57 -12.32
CA LEU A 348 -2.13 -4.74 -13.18
C LEU A 348 -3.43 -5.46 -13.57
N ASP A 349 -3.33 -6.72 -13.99
CA ASP A 349 -4.48 -7.56 -14.32
C ASP A 349 -5.44 -7.71 -13.12
N LEU A 350 -4.90 -7.85 -11.91
CA LEU A 350 -5.72 -7.91 -10.69
C LEU A 350 -6.48 -6.59 -10.48
N PHE A 351 -5.83 -5.43 -10.62
CA PHE A 351 -6.46 -4.13 -10.38
C PHE A 351 -7.44 -3.71 -11.47
N ASP A 352 -7.21 -4.15 -12.72
CA ASP A 352 -8.11 -3.87 -13.84
C ASP A 352 -9.41 -4.68 -13.76
N ASN A 353 -9.38 -5.86 -13.13
CA ASN A 353 -10.50 -6.79 -13.12
C ASN A 353 -11.28 -6.86 -11.79
N TYR A 354 -10.74 -6.28 -10.71
CA TYR A 354 -11.31 -6.38 -9.37
C TYR A 354 -11.30 -5.03 -8.63
N PRO A 355 -12.28 -4.75 -7.74
CA PRO A 355 -12.39 -3.48 -7.01
C PRO A 355 -11.40 -3.41 -5.83
N ILE A 356 -10.12 -3.64 -6.11
CA ILE A 356 -9.06 -3.66 -5.10
C ILE A 356 -8.44 -2.28 -4.97
N HIS A 357 -8.13 -1.91 -3.73
CA HIS A 357 -7.41 -0.68 -3.38
C HIS A 357 -5.90 -0.98 -3.30
N PRO A 358 -5.05 -0.52 -4.25
CA PRO A 358 -3.63 -0.83 -4.27
C PRO A 358 -2.78 0.20 -3.50
N ILE A 359 -2.00 -0.27 -2.52
CA ILE A 359 -1.05 0.52 -1.76
C ILE A 359 0.31 -0.23 -1.74
N PRO A 360 1.19 0.00 -2.73
CA PRO A 360 2.48 -0.67 -2.83
C PRO A 360 3.47 -0.29 -1.73
N TRP A 361 4.42 -1.18 -1.47
CA TRP A 361 5.53 -0.99 -0.55
C TRP A 361 6.88 -0.94 -1.32
N ALA A 362 7.71 0.09 -1.17
CA ALA A 362 7.43 1.36 -0.51
C ALA A 362 8.04 2.55 -1.25
N PHE A 363 7.38 3.69 -1.10
CA PHE A 363 7.83 4.99 -1.58
C PHE A 363 9.03 5.45 -0.76
N ASP A 364 10.18 4.84 -1.04
CA ASP A 364 11.42 5.07 -0.33
C ASP A 364 12.62 4.67 -1.20
N PHE A 365 13.81 5.11 -0.79
CA PHE A 365 15.10 4.75 -1.38
C PHE A 365 15.87 3.70 -0.57
N ARG A 366 15.46 3.38 0.66
CA ARG A 366 16.16 2.44 1.56
C ARG A 366 15.42 1.15 1.79
N TRP A 367 14.15 1.24 2.14
CA TRP A 367 13.29 0.11 2.48
C TRP A 367 12.93 -0.65 1.22
N VAL A 368 13.10 -1.97 1.28
CA VAL A 368 12.95 -2.85 0.13
C VAL A 368 11.57 -3.50 0.11
N PRO A 369 10.97 -3.73 -1.08
CA PRO A 369 11.42 -3.28 -2.40
C PRO A 369 11.26 -1.76 -2.61
N GLN A 370 12.37 -1.07 -2.88
CA GLN A 370 12.41 0.39 -2.93
C GLN A 370 11.96 0.93 -4.30
N PHE A 371 11.34 2.12 -4.33
CA PHE A 371 10.95 2.78 -5.58
C PHE A 371 12.11 3.57 -6.20
N PHE A 372 13.01 4.08 -5.36
CA PHE A 372 14.08 4.97 -5.78
C PHE A 372 15.46 4.33 -5.59
N ASN A 373 16.44 4.80 -6.35
CA ASN A 373 17.82 4.33 -6.27
C ASN A 373 18.44 4.68 -4.91
N ARG A 374 19.55 4.02 -4.57
CA ARG A 374 20.25 4.17 -3.29
C ARG A 374 21.74 4.43 -3.47
N GLN A 375 22.21 4.83 -4.67
CA GLN A 375 23.66 4.96 -4.88
C GLN A 375 24.25 6.07 -4.00
N THR A 376 23.48 7.10 -3.69
CA THR A 376 23.83 8.11 -2.68
C THR A 376 22.61 8.47 -1.83
N ARG A 377 22.82 9.23 -0.73
CA ARG A 377 21.73 9.70 0.14
C ARG A 377 20.71 10.57 -0.59
N ASP A 378 21.15 11.29 -1.62
CA ASP A 378 20.34 12.28 -2.33
C ASP A 378 19.94 11.78 -3.74
N ASP A 379 20.18 10.50 -4.03
CA ASP A 379 19.87 9.87 -5.31
C ASP A 379 18.44 9.28 -5.29
N TRP A 380 17.45 10.14 -5.55
CA TRP A 380 16.05 9.72 -5.69
C TRP A 380 15.69 9.37 -7.14
N GLU A 381 16.65 8.87 -7.92
CA GLU A 381 16.32 8.39 -9.27
C GLU A 381 15.26 7.29 -9.18
N LEU A 382 14.12 7.53 -9.83
CA LEU A 382 13.04 6.54 -9.90
C LEU A 382 13.52 5.30 -10.65
N LEU A 383 13.42 4.14 -10.02
CA LEU A 383 13.78 2.87 -10.63
C LEU A 383 12.70 2.46 -11.65
N ARG A 384 12.97 2.73 -12.92
CA ARG A 384 12.16 2.34 -14.08
C ARG A 384 12.86 1.24 -14.89
N ASN A 385 12.80 0.01 -14.39
CA ASN A 385 13.38 -1.16 -15.06
C ASN A 385 12.53 -2.41 -14.81
N ASN A 386 12.84 -3.51 -15.51
CA ASN A 386 12.07 -4.76 -15.38
C ASN A 386 12.25 -5.46 -14.03
N GLU A 387 13.20 -5.05 -13.20
CA GLU A 387 13.56 -5.73 -11.95
C GLU A 387 12.92 -5.10 -10.71
N THR A 388 12.22 -3.97 -10.86
CA THR A 388 11.66 -3.18 -9.76
C THR A 388 10.32 -2.58 -10.15
N HIS A 389 9.48 -2.28 -9.15
CA HIS A 389 8.09 -1.90 -9.39
C HIS A 389 7.81 -0.40 -9.26
N GLY A 390 8.77 0.42 -8.80
CA GLY A 390 8.57 1.87 -8.59
C GLY A 390 8.07 2.61 -9.83
N GLY A 391 8.66 2.34 -11.00
CA GLY A 391 8.19 2.86 -12.28
C GLY A 391 6.77 2.44 -12.65
N LEU A 392 6.42 1.16 -12.44
CA LEU A 392 5.07 0.66 -12.69
C LEU A 392 4.05 1.33 -11.76
N VAL A 393 4.38 1.50 -10.49
CA VAL A 393 3.52 2.19 -9.51
C VAL A 393 3.29 3.63 -9.92
N LYS A 394 4.35 4.34 -10.34
CA LYS A 394 4.25 5.72 -10.81
C LYS A 394 3.23 5.85 -11.95
N ASP A 395 3.31 4.95 -12.92
CA ASP A 395 2.43 4.97 -14.09
C ASP A 395 0.99 4.59 -13.68
N LEU A 396 0.81 3.55 -12.85
CA LEU A 396 -0.48 3.14 -12.30
C LEU A 396 -1.21 4.30 -11.60
N LEU A 397 -0.53 5.03 -10.73
CA LEU A 397 -1.12 6.16 -10.00
C LEU A 397 -1.44 7.34 -10.92
N TYR A 398 -0.52 7.69 -11.84
CA TYR A 398 -0.74 8.79 -12.77
C TYR A 398 -1.91 8.52 -13.72
N GLU A 399 -1.98 7.33 -14.31
CA GLU A 399 -3.02 6.95 -15.27
C GLU A 399 -4.41 6.90 -14.61
N ASN A 400 -4.48 6.54 -13.32
CA ASN A 400 -5.72 6.44 -12.57
C ASN A 400 -6.02 7.63 -11.65
N ARG A 401 -5.26 8.73 -11.75
CA ARG A 401 -5.33 9.87 -10.81
C ARG A 401 -6.70 10.54 -10.68
N ASN A 402 -7.58 10.35 -11.67
CA ASN A 402 -8.93 10.92 -11.76
C ASN A 402 -10.04 9.86 -11.73
N ASN A 403 -9.71 8.59 -11.49
CA ASN A 403 -10.66 7.47 -11.50
C ASN A 403 -11.14 7.16 -10.08
N ASP A 404 -12.43 6.85 -9.94
CA ASP A 404 -13.05 6.39 -8.67
C ASP A 404 -12.73 7.29 -7.46
N LEU A 405 -12.71 8.61 -7.67
CA LEU A 405 -12.44 9.58 -6.61
C LEU A 405 -13.72 9.90 -5.82
N PRO A 406 -13.62 10.18 -4.52
CA PRO A 406 -14.74 10.73 -3.74
C PRO A 406 -15.08 12.14 -4.19
N THR A 407 -16.30 12.57 -3.87
CA THR A 407 -16.84 13.91 -4.14
C THR A 407 -17.13 14.67 -2.85
N ASP A 408 -17.21 16.00 -2.92
CA ASP A 408 -17.51 16.89 -1.76
C ASP A 408 -18.94 16.73 -1.19
N GLY A 409 -19.72 15.73 -1.61
CA GLY A 409 -21.09 15.55 -1.13
C GLY A 409 -22.06 16.67 -1.51
N GLY A 410 -21.70 17.50 -2.52
CA GLY A 410 -22.58 18.51 -3.08
C GLY A 410 -23.83 17.84 -3.67
N SER A 411 -24.93 17.95 -2.92
CA SER A 411 -26.28 17.47 -3.24
C SER A 411 -26.61 17.52 -4.74
N ALA A 412 -26.96 16.38 -5.31
CA ALA A 412 -27.78 16.30 -6.52
C ALA A 412 -29.21 16.80 -6.23
#